data_AF-F0WSZ4-F1
#
_entry.id   AF-F0WSZ4-F1
#
_cell.length_a   1.000
_cell.length_b   1.000
_cell.length_c   1.000
_cell.angle_alpha   90.00
_cell.angle_beta   90.00
_cell.angle_gamma   90.00
#
_symmetry.space_group_name_H-M   'P 1'
#
loop_
_entity.id
_entity.type
_entity.pdbx_description
1 polymer ?
#
loop_
_entity_poly.entity_id
_entity_poly.type
_entity_poly.pdbx_seq_one_letter_code
_entity_poly.pdbx_strand_id
1 'polypeptide(L)'
;MIQMLQSVHPKEELARQEMELEFRITPISNDKAATKTIWKKFVHQKWKIVEPSELLVLTPTEAQAWIAVYYLLRTETSRIHYEMTQSRKDQLLRIRKYINEFLVDQLPFLVDVQRYLDELALMQVSSTEGSGKHENLILEAVPRLSDSIKQ
;
A
#
# COMPACT_ATOMS: atom_id res chain seq x y z
N MET A 1 11.40 51.82 10.63
CA MET A 1 11.17 50.70 11.55
C MET A 1 11.67 49.42 10.89
N ILE A 2 12.73 48.86 11.47
CA ILE A 2 13.11 47.44 11.57
C ILE A 2 13.10 46.56 10.29
N GLN A 3 14.30 46.11 9.97
CA GLN A 3 14.73 45.13 8.99
C GLN A 3 14.30 43.70 9.34
N MET A 4 14.02 42.88 8.32
CA MET A 4 14.37 41.44 8.33
C MET A 4 14.74 41.03 6.91
N LEU A 5 16.05 40.86 6.70
CA LEU A 5 16.62 40.06 5.63
C LEU A 5 16.07 38.62 5.76
N GLN A 6 15.32 38.14 4.78
CA GLN A 6 15.39 36.73 4.43
C GLN A 6 16.27 36.63 3.18
N SER A 7 17.57 36.62 3.45
CA SER A 7 18.57 36.02 2.58
C SER A 7 18.19 34.55 2.41
N VAL A 8 17.40 34.23 1.39
CA VAL A 8 17.33 32.86 0.88
C VAL A 8 18.70 32.58 0.30
N HIS A 9 19.47 31.77 1.02
CA HIS A 9 20.86 31.51 0.74
C HIS A 9 20.96 30.95 -0.69
N PRO A 10 21.72 31.56 -1.62
CA PRO A 10 21.76 31.14 -3.02
C PRO A 10 22.26 29.70 -3.23
N LYS A 11 22.82 29.08 -2.18
CA LYS A 11 23.27 27.68 -2.17
C LYS A 11 22.11 26.69 -2.04
N GLU A 12 21.00 27.06 -1.41
CA GLU A 12 19.84 26.17 -1.23
C GLU A 12 19.00 26.11 -2.51
N GLU A 13 18.85 27.24 -3.21
CA GLU A 13 18.26 27.30 -4.55
C GLU A 13 19.15 26.56 -5.57
N LEU A 14 20.47 26.71 -5.49
CA LEU A 14 21.40 25.91 -6.31
C LEU A 14 21.27 24.41 -6.00
N ALA A 15 21.18 24.00 -4.74
CA ALA A 15 21.03 22.59 -4.39
C ALA A 15 19.68 22.01 -4.86
N ARG A 16 18.62 22.83 -4.85
CA ARG A 16 17.30 22.46 -5.40
C ARG A 16 17.35 22.40 -6.94
N GLN A 17 18.04 23.33 -7.59
CA GLN A 17 18.22 23.37 -9.03
C GLN A 17 19.15 22.26 -9.53
N GLU A 18 20.24 21.94 -8.82
CA GLU A 18 21.12 20.81 -9.09
C GLU A 18 20.38 19.48 -8.89
N MET A 19 19.51 19.38 -7.87
CA MET A 19 18.65 18.22 -7.65
C MET A 19 17.58 18.06 -8.76
N GLU A 20 17.00 19.16 -9.26
CA GLU A 20 16.10 19.15 -10.43
C GLU A 20 16.83 18.91 -11.76
N LEU A 21 18.08 19.35 -11.90
CA LEU A 21 18.88 19.16 -13.10
C LEU A 21 19.39 17.71 -13.19
N GLU A 22 19.70 17.05 -12.07
CA GLU A 22 19.96 15.60 -12.04
C GLU A 22 18.75 14.75 -12.43
N PHE A 23 17.54 15.29 -12.30
CA PHE A 23 16.30 14.63 -12.73
C PHE A 23 16.06 14.73 -14.24
N ARG A 24 16.62 15.75 -14.90
CA ARG A 24 16.54 15.93 -16.37
C ARG A 24 17.70 15.24 -17.06
N ILE A 25 17.47 13.97 -17.38
CA ILE A 25 18.04 13.16 -18.47
C ILE A 25 19.10 13.92 -19.30
N THR A 26 20.37 13.51 -19.18
CA THR A 26 21.47 13.96 -20.04
C THR A 26 21.13 13.72 -21.52
N PRO A 27 21.49 14.64 -22.44
CA PRO A 27 21.24 14.45 -23.85
C PRO A 27 22.00 13.22 -24.35
N ILE A 28 21.35 12.44 -25.20
CA ILE A 28 21.89 11.24 -25.83
C ILE A 28 22.99 11.67 -26.81
N SER A 29 24.23 11.73 -26.32
CA SER A 29 25.41 11.80 -27.19
C SER A 29 25.77 10.39 -27.64
N ASN A 30 25.72 10.23 -28.96
CA ASN A 30 26.01 9.01 -29.70
C ASN A 30 27.51 8.67 -29.64
N ASP A 31 27.93 7.98 -28.59
CA ASP A 31 29.18 7.22 -28.55
C ASP A 31 28.89 5.83 -27.98
N LYS A 32 29.39 4.79 -28.65
CA LYS A 32 29.25 3.37 -28.25
C LYS A 32 30.11 3.06 -27.02
N ALA A 33 29.82 3.70 -25.89
CA ALA A 33 30.31 3.31 -24.58
C ALA A 33 29.13 2.68 -23.83
N ALA A 34 29.32 1.46 -23.31
CA ALA A 34 28.31 0.74 -22.54
C ALA A 34 27.63 1.68 -21.54
N THR A 35 26.33 1.95 -21.74
CA THR A 35 25.53 2.80 -20.88
C THR A 35 25.47 2.15 -19.50
N LYS A 36 26.34 2.60 -18.59
CA LYS A 36 26.39 2.10 -17.21
C LYS A 36 25.08 2.51 -16.53
N THR A 37 24.14 1.58 -16.41
CA THR A 37 22.88 1.81 -15.68
C THR A 37 23.20 2.13 -14.23
N ILE A 38 22.87 3.34 -13.79
CA ILE A 38 23.07 3.79 -12.42
C ILE A 38 21.77 3.53 -11.67
N TRP A 39 21.80 2.62 -10.69
CA TRP A 39 20.65 2.36 -9.83
C TRP A 39 20.69 3.28 -8.61
N LYS A 40 19.54 3.84 -8.25
CA LYS A 40 19.39 4.69 -7.06
C LYS A 40 18.25 4.16 -6.19
N LYS A 41 18.44 4.14 -4.87
CA LYS A 41 17.39 3.82 -3.87
C LYS A 41 17.19 4.99 -2.91
N PHE A 42 15.97 5.12 -2.40
CA PHE A 42 15.61 6.18 -1.47
C PHE A 42 15.72 5.71 -0.02
N VAL A 43 16.68 6.25 0.72
CA VAL A 43 17.04 5.80 2.06
C VAL A 43 17.28 7.01 2.97
N HIS A 44 16.52 7.12 4.07
CA HIS A 44 16.62 8.23 5.04
C HIS A 44 16.50 9.63 4.40
N GLN A 45 15.43 9.85 3.63
CA GLN A 45 15.15 11.12 2.95
C GLN A 45 16.19 11.54 1.89
N LYS A 46 17.05 10.62 1.44
CA LYS A 46 18.11 10.89 0.45
C LYS A 46 18.21 9.76 -0.57
N TRP A 47 18.53 10.11 -1.81
CA TRP A 47 18.85 9.14 -2.85
C TRP A 47 20.29 8.64 -2.69
N LYS A 48 20.48 7.32 -2.68
CA LYS A 48 21.79 6.68 -2.66
C LYS A 48 21.95 5.85 -3.92
N ILE A 49 23.13 5.89 -4.53
CA ILE A 49 23.51 5.01 -5.64
C ILE A 49 23.77 3.62 -5.07
N VAL A 50 23.25 2.60 -5.75
CA VAL A 50 23.27 1.20 -5.29
C VAL A 50 23.87 0.31 -6.38
N GLU A 51 24.63 -0.70 -5.98
CA GLU A 51 25.18 -1.69 -6.90
C GLU A 51 24.07 -2.65 -7.40
N PRO A 52 24.16 -3.21 -8.63
CA PRO A 52 23.19 -4.20 -9.09
C PRO A 52 22.94 -5.37 -8.13
N SER A 53 23.97 -5.80 -7.37
CA SER A 53 23.89 -6.87 -6.37
C SER A 53 22.97 -6.51 -5.19
N GLU A 54 22.83 -5.23 -4.87
CA GLU A 54 22.05 -4.72 -3.73
C GLU A 54 20.62 -4.29 -4.15
N LEU A 55 20.24 -4.49 -5.40
CA LEU A 55 18.91 -4.12 -5.92
C LEU A 55 17.77 -4.82 -5.20
N LEU A 56 17.96 -6.04 -4.72
CA LEU A 56 16.93 -6.79 -4.00
C LEU A 56 16.96 -6.55 -2.48
N VAL A 57 17.98 -5.85 -1.95
CA VAL A 57 18.07 -5.54 -0.51
C VAL A 57 17.04 -4.49 -0.13
N LEU A 58 16.14 -4.81 0.79
CA LEU A 58 15.12 -3.87 1.21
C LEU A 58 15.70 -2.67 1.94
N THR A 59 15.15 -1.52 1.59
CA THR A 59 15.35 -0.29 2.37
C THR A 59 14.37 -0.23 3.53
N PRO A 60 14.68 0.51 4.60
CA PRO A 60 13.74 0.74 5.71
C PRO A 60 12.40 1.33 5.25
N THR A 61 12.44 2.21 4.25
CA THR A 61 11.24 2.85 3.67
C THR A 61 10.32 1.83 3.01
N GLU A 62 10.87 0.90 2.23
CA GLU A 62 10.10 -0.18 1.61
C GLU A 62 9.57 -1.16 2.67
N ALA A 63 10.39 -1.48 3.67
CA ALA A 63 10.00 -2.39 4.74
C ALA A 63 8.80 -1.84 5.54
N GLN A 64 8.77 -0.52 5.79
CA GLN A 64 7.62 0.14 6.44
C GLN A 64 6.32 -0.04 5.67
N ALA A 65 6.34 0.02 4.33
CA ALA A 65 5.16 -0.22 3.52
C ALA A 65 4.64 -1.65 3.69
N TRP A 66 5.54 -2.65 3.74
CA TRP A 66 5.18 -4.04 3.97
C TRP A 66 4.65 -4.30 5.38
N ILE A 67 5.24 -3.65 6.38
CA ILE A 67 4.76 -3.71 7.76
C ILE A 67 3.33 -3.12 7.86
N ALA A 68 3.05 -2.03 7.15
CA ALA A 68 1.70 -1.47 7.10
C ALA A 68 0.69 -2.45 6.47
N VAL A 69 1.07 -3.14 5.39
CA VAL A 69 0.23 -4.19 4.78
C VAL A 69 -0.03 -5.32 5.77
N TYR A 70 1.00 -5.77 6.50
CA TYR A 70 0.86 -6.78 7.54
C TYR A 70 -0.18 -6.37 8.59
N TYR A 71 -0.07 -5.17 9.16
CA TYR A 71 -1.02 -4.69 10.16
C TYR A 71 -2.43 -4.51 9.59
N LEU A 72 -2.55 -4.02 8.36
CA LEU A 72 -3.86 -3.85 7.71
C LEU A 72 -4.60 -5.19 7.57
N LEU A 73 -3.89 -6.27 7.27
CA LEU A 73 -4.49 -7.59 7.09
C LEU A 73 -4.69 -8.37 8.39
N ARG A 74 -3.74 -8.26 9.32
CA ARG A 74 -3.68 -9.12 10.51
C ARG A 74 -4.42 -8.54 11.72
N THR A 75 -4.56 -7.22 11.82
CA THR A 75 -5.18 -6.58 12.99
C THR A 75 -6.70 -6.77 12.98
N GLU A 76 -7.30 -7.01 14.15
CA GLU A 76 -8.75 -7.15 14.29
C GLU A 76 -9.47 -5.82 14.06
N THR A 77 -8.89 -4.72 14.55
CA THR A 77 -9.44 -3.36 14.38
C THR A 77 -9.56 -2.97 12.91
N SER A 78 -8.56 -3.31 12.08
CA SER A 78 -8.64 -3.04 10.64
C SER A 78 -9.75 -3.84 9.97
N ARG A 79 -9.99 -5.09 10.36
CA ARG A 79 -11.10 -5.90 9.82
C ARG A 79 -12.48 -5.33 10.18
N ILE A 80 -12.62 -4.68 11.34
CA ILE A 80 -13.87 -4.01 11.76
C ILE A 80 -14.13 -2.77 10.90
N HIS A 81 -13.09 -1.98 10.62
CA HIS A 81 -13.23 -0.74 9.85
C HIS A 81 -13.23 -0.94 8.33
N TYR A 82 -12.64 -2.05 7.84
CA TYR A 82 -12.52 -2.36 6.42
C TYR A 82 -13.22 -3.69 6.09
N GLU A 83 -14.50 -3.61 5.74
CA GLU A 83 -15.25 -4.74 5.20
C GLU A 83 -14.57 -5.29 3.93
N MET A 84 -14.49 -6.63 3.82
CA MET A 84 -13.90 -7.30 2.66
C MET A 84 -14.89 -7.32 1.50
N THR A 85 -14.75 -6.38 0.57
CA THR A 85 -15.50 -6.35 -0.69
C THR A 85 -14.72 -7.04 -1.82
N GLN A 86 -15.41 -7.46 -2.88
CA GLN A 86 -14.76 -8.11 -4.04
C GLN A 86 -13.67 -7.22 -4.66
N SER A 87 -13.93 -5.92 -4.82
CA SER A 87 -12.93 -4.97 -5.32
C SER A 87 -11.68 -4.88 -4.44
N ARG A 88 -11.84 -4.86 -3.11
CA ARG A 88 -10.70 -4.86 -2.18
C ARG A 88 -9.93 -6.18 -2.23
N LYS A 89 -10.63 -7.30 -2.31
CA LYS A 89 -10.03 -8.62 -2.51
C LYS A 89 -9.17 -8.62 -3.78
N ASP A 90 -9.69 -8.13 -4.90
CA ASP A 90 -8.95 -8.10 -6.16
C ASP A 90 -7.68 -7.23 -6.08
N GLN A 91 -7.74 -6.09 -5.36
CA GLN A 91 -6.54 -5.28 -5.11
C GLN A 91 -5.53 -6.00 -4.21
N LEU A 92 -5.98 -6.68 -3.15
CA LEU A 92 -5.10 -7.44 -2.25
C LEU A 92 -4.42 -8.60 -2.99
N LEU A 93 -5.13 -9.29 -3.88
CA LEU A 93 -4.56 -10.37 -4.68
C LEU A 93 -3.50 -9.87 -5.68
N ARG A 94 -3.55 -8.60 -6.10
CA ARG A 94 -2.46 -7.99 -6.89
C ARG A 94 -1.18 -7.84 -6.06
N ILE A 95 -1.27 -7.66 -4.75
CA ILE A 95 -0.10 -7.54 -3.86
C ILE A 95 0.68 -8.86 -3.84
N ARG A 96 -0.01 -10.00 -3.94
CA ARG A 96 0.58 -11.34 -3.88
C ARG A 96 1.77 -11.52 -4.83
N LYS A 97 1.70 -10.97 -6.06
CA LYS A 97 2.78 -11.11 -7.06
C LYS A 97 4.08 -10.39 -6.68
N TYR A 98 4.02 -9.46 -5.73
CA TYR A 98 5.17 -8.71 -5.25
C TYR A 98 5.84 -9.37 -4.03
N ILE A 99 5.19 -10.36 -3.41
CA ILE A 99 5.78 -11.18 -2.34
C ILE A 99 6.61 -12.28 -2.99
N ASN A 100 7.91 -12.04 -3.12
CA ASN A 100 8.87 -12.99 -3.67
C ASN A 100 9.68 -13.66 -2.55
N GLU A 101 10.41 -14.73 -2.88
CA GLU A 101 11.21 -15.49 -1.91
C GLU A 101 12.28 -14.62 -1.22
N PHE A 102 12.89 -13.68 -1.95
CA PHE A 102 13.87 -12.74 -1.38
C PHE A 102 13.24 -11.78 -0.35
N LEU A 103 12.03 -11.30 -0.60
CA LEU A 103 11.28 -10.46 0.32
C LEU A 103 10.94 -11.23 1.60
N VAL A 104 10.55 -12.50 1.45
CA VAL A 104 10.22 -13.38 2.58
C VAL A 104 11.47 -13.71 3.41
N ASP A 105 12.62 -13.94 2.78
CA ASP A 105 13.90 -14.14 3.46
C ASP A 105 14.28 -12.92 4.33
N GLN A 106 14.03 -11.71 3.82
CA GLN A 106 14.31 -10.47 4.56
C GLN A 106 13.23 -10.07 5.58
N LEU A 107 11.97 -10.44 5.34
CA LEU A 107 10.83 -10.15 6.22
C LEU A 107 10.02 -11.44 6.47
N PRO A 108 10.50 -12.33 7.38
CA PRO A 108 9.89 -13.66 7.58
C PRO A 108 8.43 -13.63 8.01
N PHE A 109 7.97 -12.55 8.64
CA PHE A 109 6.57 -12.39 9.05
C PHE A 109 5.59 -12.26 7.86
N LEU A 110 6.09 -12.03 6.63
CA LEU A 110 5.26 -11.96 5.44
C LEU A 110 4.78 -13.34 4.96
N VAL A 111 5.36 -14.44 5.46
CA VAL A 111 4.85 -15.81 5.18
C VAL A 111 3.39 -15.94 5.57
N ASP A 112 3.01 -15.40 6.74
CA ASP A 112 1.63 -15.43 7.21
C ASP A 112 0.70 -14.59 6.34
N VAL A 113 1.20 -13.49 5.79
CA VAL A 113 0.46 -12.64 4.85
C VAL A 113 0.26 -13.36 3.53
N GLN A 114 1.30 -14.00 3.01
CA GLN A 114 1.21 -14.79 1.78
C GLN A 114 0.18 -15.91 1.92
N ARG A 115 0.26 -16.67 3.02
CA ARG A 115 -0.72 -17.71 3.34
C ARG A 115 -2.14 -17.17 3.41
N TYR A 116 -2.34 -16.05 4.11
CA TYR A 116 -3.65 -15.40 4.19
C TYR A 116 -4.18 -14.98 2.82
N LEU A 117 -3.32 -14.44 1.94
CA LEU A 117 -3.71 -14.07 0.58
C LEU A 117 -4.06 -15.28 -0.29
N ASP A 118 -3.39 -16.41 -0.09
CA ASP A 118 -3.70 -17.67 -0.79
C ASP A 118 -5.05 -18.25 -0.32
N GLU A 119 -5.33 -18.23 0.98
CA GLU A 119 -6.63 -18.58 1.54
C GLU A 119 -7.73 -17.64 0.99
N LEU A 120 -7.46 -16.33 0.93
CA LEU A 120 -8.38 -15.33 0.38
C LEU A 120 -8.66 -15.54 -1.12
N ALA A 121 -7.67 -16.01 -1.88
CA ALA A 121 -7.84 -16.31 -3.30
C ALA A 121 -8.89 -17.41 -3.52
N LEU A 122 -8.90 -18.43 -2.66
CA LEU A 122 -9.83 -19.56 -2.69
C LEU A 122 -11.22 -19.18 -2.15
N MET A 123 -11.29 -18.24 -1.21
CA MET A 123 -12.54 -17.81 -0.60
C MET A 123 -13.44 -17.07 -1.60
N GLN A 124 -14.64 -17.57 -1.88
CA GLN A 124 -15.61 -16.79 -2.65
C GLN A 124 -16.18 -15.69 -1.77
N VAL A 125 -15.86 -14.43 -2.07
CA VAL A 125 -16.60 -13.30 -1.50
C VAL A 125 -17.87 -13.25 -2.32
N SER A 126 -19.00 -13.62 -1.72
CA SER A 126 -20.30 -13.49 -2.38
C SER A 126 -20.43 -12.07 -2.87
N SER A 127 -20.48 -11.88 -4.20
CA SER A 127 -20.73 -10.60 -4.83
C SER A 127 -22.13 -10.14 -4.43
N THR A 128 -22.21 -9.47 -3.29
CA THR A 128 -23.42 -8.79 -2.86
C THR A 128 -23.53 -7.49 -3.65
N GLU A 129 -23.77 -7.63 -4.96
CA GLU A 129 -24.36 -6.58 -5.79
C GLU A 129 -25.87 -6.83 -5.98
N GLY A 130 -26.45 -7.82 -5.27
CA GLY A 130 -27.86 -8.16 -5.43
C GLY A 130 -28.52 -9.00 -4.33
N SER A 131 -28.03 -8.99 -3.09
CA SER A 131 -28.79 -9.62 -2.00
C SER A 131 -28.57 -8.85 -0.71
N GLY A 132 -29.64 -8.23 -0.21
CA GLY A 132 -29.60 -7.32 0.91
C GLY A 132 -28.83 -7.85 2.10
N LYS A 133 -28.28 -6.93 2.88
CA LYS A 133 -28.12 -7.09 4.32
C LYS A 133 -29.46 -7.55 4.91
N HIS A 134 -29.72 -8.84 4.88
CA HIS A 134 -30.54 -9.53 5.86
C HIS A 134 -29.55 -10.28 6.74
N GLU A 135 -28.77 -9.50 7.48
CA GLU A 135 -28.28 -9.91 8.78
C GLU A 135 -29.50 -10.37 9.60
N ASN A 136 -29.78 -11.67 9.58
CA ASN A 136 -30.74 -12.38 10.43
C ASN A 136 -32.01 -11.60 10.85
N LEU A 137 -32.73 -11.00 9.90
CA LEU A 137 -34.04 -10.43 10.19
C LEU A 137 -35.05 -11.58 10.27
N ILE A 138 -35.33 -12.03 11.51
CA ILE A 138 -36.42 -12.95 11.80
C ILE A 138 -37.70 -12.11 11.92
N LEU A 139 -38.58 -12.20 10.94
CA LEU A 139 -39.91 -11.61 10.99
C LEU A 139 -40.87 -12.62 11.63
N GLU A 140 -41.19 -12.43 12.90
CA GLU A 140 -42.28 -13.17 13.54
C GLU A 140 -43.59 -12.40 13.37
N ALA A 141 -44.56 -13.02 12.69
CA ALA A 141 -45.90 -12.46 12.56
C ALA A 141 -46.72 -12.77 13.83
N VAL A 142 -46.94 -11.77 14.68
CA VAL A 142 -47.81 -11.91 15.86
C VAL A 142 -49.25 -11.52 15.50
N PRO A 143 -50.25 -12.42 15.68
CA PRO A 143 -51.65 -12.08 15.46
C PRO A 143 -52.10 -10.97 16.41
N ARG A 144 -52.67 -9.89 15.86
CA ARG A 144 -53.34 -8.85 16.65
C ARG A 144 -54.77 -9.30 16.94
N LEU A 145 -55.01 -9.75 18.17
CA LEU A 145 -56.37 -9.90 18.70
C LEU A 145 -56.89 -8.49 19.02
N SER A 146 -57.68 -7.92 18.11
CA SER A 146 -58.49 -6.75 18.45
C SER A 146 -59.75 -7.25 19.11
N ASP A 147 -59.81 -7.18 20.44
CA ASP A 147 -61.06 -7.37 21.17
C ASP A 147 -62.04 -6.30 20.70
N SER A 148 -63.04 -6.73 19.92
CA SER A 148 -64.23 -5.93 19.68
C SER A 148 -64.99 -5.88 21.00
N ILE A 149 -64.60 -4.94 21.87
CA ILE A 149 -65.41 -4.52 23.01
C ILE A 149 -66.64 -3.84 22.41
N LYS A 150 -67.68 -4.64 22.17
CA LYS A 150 -69.03 -4.15 21.94
C LYS A 150 -69.51 -3.57 23.28
N GLN A 151 -69.67 -2.26 23.35
CA GLN A 151 -70.62 -1.61 24.24
C GLN A 151 -71.94 -1.40 23.49
#